data_AF-A0A3D6DPW2-F1
#
_entry.id   AF-A0A3D6DPW2-F1
#
_cell.length_a   1.000
_cell.length_b   1.000
_cell.length_c   1.000
_cell.angle_alpha   90.00
_cell.angle_beta   90.00
_cell.angle_gamma   90.00
#
_symmetry.space_group_name_H-M   'P 1'
#
loop_
_entity.id
_entity.type
_entity.pdbx_description
1 polymer ?
#
loop_
_entity_poly.entity_id
_entity_poly.type
_entity_poly.pdbx_seq_one_letter_code
_entity_poly.pdbx_strand_id
1 'polypeptide(L)'
;MRKDHDTGYKFLFSTPELVRDLIIGFVPDEWLHSLDYSTLERVPGSYISEDFRHRADDVVWRVRVGGEWVYLYLLLEFQSSVD
;
A
#
# COMPACT_ATOMS: atom_id res chain seq x y z
N MET A 1 -11.77 -14.47 -17.84
CA MET A 1 -10.33 -14.15 -17.80
C MET A 1 -10.22 -12.79 -17.13
N ARG A 2 -9.89 -12.76 -15.83
CA ARG A 2 -10.02 -11.59 -14.95
C ARG A 2 -9.01 -11.66 -13.79
N LYS A 3 -7.80 -12.13 -14.07
CA LYS A 3 -6.69 -12.30 -13.11
C LYS A 3 -5.45 -11.46 -13.47
N ASP A 4 -5.37 -10.95 -14.70
CA ASP A 4 -4.20 -10.21 -15.17
C ASP A 4 -4.15 -8.78 -14.62
N HIS A 5 -5.31 -8.18 -14.32
CA HIS A 5 -5.38 -6.82 -13.77
C HIS A 5 -4.93 -6.77 -12.30
N ASP A 6 -5.35 -7.72 -11.46
CA ASP A 6 -4.95 -7.79 -10.04
C ASP A 6 -3.44 -7.99 -9.85
N THR A 7 -2.82 -8.74 -10.76
CA THR A 7 -1.38 -9.04 -10.70
C THR A 7 -0.55 -7.81 -11.03
N GLY A 8 -0.98 -7.01 -12.02
CA GLY A 8 -0.29 -5.78 -12.42
C GLY A 8 -0.24 -4.74 -11.31
N TYR A 9 -1.37 -4.47 -10.64
CA TYR A 9 -1.39 -3.49 -9.56
C TYR A 9 -0.66 -3.96 -8.29
N LYS A 10 -0.73 -5.26 -7.95
CA LYS A 10 0.06 -5.79 -6.82
C LYS A 10 1.56 -5.68 -7.06
N PHE A 11 1.98 -5.80 -8.32
CA PHE A 11 3.37 -5.57 -8.69
C PHE A 11 3.72 -4.07 -8.59
N LEU A 12 2.84 -3.18 -9.04
CA LEU A 12 3.05 -1.73 -8.92
C LEU A 12 3.18 -1.29 -7.45
N PHE A 13 2.42 -1.88 -6.52
CA PHE A 13 2.53 -1.55 -5.09
C PHE A 13 3.46 -2.49 -4.31
N SER A 14 4.38 -3.16 -5.00
CA SER A 14 5.36 -4.04 -4.35
C SER A 14 6.69 -3.36 -4.04
N THR A 15 6.97 -2.20 -4.64
CA THR A 15 8.21 -1.46 -4.45
C THR A 15 8.00 -0.16 -3.65
N PRO A 16 8.92 0.18 -2.73
CA PRO A 16 8.80 1.38 -1.91
C PRO A 16 8.79 2.67 -2.74
N GLU A 17 9.50 2.71 -3.86
CA GLU A 17 9.56 3.89 -4.75
C GLU A 17 8.19 4.23 -5.33
N LEU A 18 7.44 3.23 -5.79
CA LEU A 18 6.11 3.45 -6.36
C LEU A 18 5.10 3.87 -5.29
N VAL A 19 5.21 3.35 -4.07
CA VAL A 19 4.35 3.77 -2.95
C VAL A 19 4.66 5.19 -2.52
N ARG A 20 5.93 5.59 -2.48
CA ARG A 20 6.34 6.98 -2.26
C ARG A 20 5.74 7.90 -3.32
N ASP A 21 5.93 7.58 -4.60
CA ASP A 21 5.47 8.41 -5.70
C ASP A 21 3.94 8.52 -5.74
N LEU A 22 3.23 7.45 -5.37
CA LEU A 22 1.77 7.48 -5.20
C LEU A 22 1.37 8.47 -4.09
N ILE A 23 1.99 8.38 -2.92
CA ILE A 23 1.63 9.25 -1.79
C ILE A 23 1.91 10.71 -2.13
N ILE A 24 3.11 11.01 -2.63
CA ILE A 24 3.53 12.37 -2.97
C ILE A 24 2.72 12.93 -4.17
N GLY A 25 2.37 12.07 -5.13
CA GLY A 25 1.65 12.48 -6.32
C GLY A 25 0.16 12.74 -6.12
N PHE A 26 -0.47 12.06 -5.16
CA PHE A 26 -1.93 12.06 -5.01
C PHE A 26 -2.44 12.64 -3.68
N VAL A 27 -1.59 12.74 -2.65
CA VAL A 27 -2.02 13.24 -1.33
C VAL A 27 -1.38 14.59 -1.05
N PRO A 28 -2.12 15.71 -1.14
CA PRO A 28 -1.58 17.05 -0.92
C PRO A 28 -1.48 17.36 0.59
N ASP A 29 -0.68 16.57 1.30
CA ASP A 29 -0.44 16.72 2.74
C ASP A 29 1.06 16.95 2.99
N GLU A 30 1.38 18.12 3.53
CA GLU A 30 2.78 18.54 3.76
C GLU A 30 3.49 17.63 4.77
N TRP A 31 2.76 17.08 5.74
CA TRP A 31 3.35 16.18 6.72
C TRP A 31 3.75 14.86 6.05
N LEU A 32 2.91 14.29 5.19
CA LEU A 32 3.28 13.12 4.40
C LEU A 32 4.48 13.40 3.48
N HIS A 33 4.55 14.58 2.87
CA HIS A 33 5.69 14.97 2.02
C HIS A 33 6.99 15.16 2.79
N SER A 34 6.92 15.40 4.11
CA SER A 34 8.09 15.59 4.98
C SER A 34 8.73 14.28 5.45
N LEU A 35 8.10 13.13 5.19
CA LEU A 35 8.56 11.83 5.68
C LEU A 35 9.86 11.36 5.02
N ASP A 36 10.68 10.62 5.78
CA ASP A 36 11.87 9.94 5.25
C ASP A 36 11.51 8.58 4.65
N TYR A 37 11.14 8.60 3.36
CA TYR A 37 10.80 7.41 2.60
C TYR A 37 11.97 6.42 2.38
N SER A 38 13.22 6.77 2.73
CA SER A 38 14.30 5.77 2.73
C SER A 38 14.09 4.66 3.78
N THR A 39 13.26 4.95 4.79
CA THR A 39 12.87 4.02 5.84
C THR A 39 11.57 3.27 5.54
N LEU A 40 11.00 3.47 4.34
CA LEU A 40 9.73 2.88 3.93
C LEU A 40 9.89 1.37 3.74
N GLU A 41 9.18 0.59 4.55
CA GLU A 41 9.25 -0.86 4.56
C GLU A 41 7.86 -1.49 4.45
N ARG A 42 7.75 -2.54 3.63
CA ARG A 42 6.51 -3.32 3.54
C ARG A 42 6.39 -4.21 4.76
N VAL A 43 5.22 -4.18 5.40
CA VAL A 43 4.91 -5.09 6.51
C VAL A 43 4.35 -6.39 5.92
N PRO A 44 4.96 -7.57 6.19
CA PRO A 44 4.43 -8.85 5.71
C PRO A 44 3.06 -9.12 6.32
N GLY A 45 2.06 -9.41 5.48
CA GLY A 45 0.71 -9.70 5.91
C GLY A 45 0.60 -11.09 6.55
N SER A 46 0.74 -11.20 7.88
CA SER A 46 0.42 -12.42 8.63
C SER A 46 -0.69 -12.25 9.67
N TYR A 47 -1.62 -11.31 9.45
CA TYR A 47 -2.85 -11.27 10.26
C TYR A 47 -3.87 -12.24 9.65
N ILE A 48 -3.81 -13.49 10.09
CA ILE A 48 -4.76 -14.54 9.75
C ILE A 48 -6.08 -14.20 10.44
N SER A 49 -7.05 -13.66 9.70
CA SER A 49 -8.47 -13.72 10.07
C SER A 49 -9.22 -14.43 8.95
N GLU A 50 -10.16 -15.30 9.32
CA GLU A 50 -10.65 -16.49 8.61
C GLU A 50 -11.38 -16.28 7.26
N ASP A 51 -11.30 -15.12 6.63
CA ASP A 51 -11.97 -14.83 5.35
C ASP A 51 -10.97 -14.56 4.22
N PHE A 52 -10.50 -15.66 3.63
CA PHE A 52 -9.51 -15.74 2.53
C PHE A 52 -9.85 -14.97 1.24
N ARG A 53 -10.97 -14.25 1.15
CA ARG A 53 -11.45 -13.58 -0.07
C ARG A 53 -11.25 -12.06 -0.09
N HIS A 54 -11.04 -11.40 1.05
CA HIS A 54 -10.97 -9.93 1.10
C HIS A 54 -9.55 -9.34 1.25
N ARG A 55 -8.55 -10.12 1.69
CA ARG A 55 -7.21 -9.59 2.04
C ARG A 55 -6.17 -9.61 0.92
N ALA A 56 -6.54 -9.95 -0.30
CA ALA A 56 -5.57 -9.99 -1.39
C ALA A 56 -5.08 -8.58 -1.78
N ASP A 57 -5.80 -7.53 -1.38
CA ASP A 57 -5.70 -6.19 -1.96
C ASP A 57 -5.25 -5.11 -0.97
N ASP A 58 -5.09 -5.45 0.31
CA ASP A 58 -4.60 -4.51 1.31
C ASP A 58 -3.07 -4.61 1.46
N VAL A 59 -2.37 -3.49 1.32
CA VAL A 59 -0.91 -3.44 1.53
C VAL A 59 -0.59 -2.50 2.68
N VAL A 60 0.14 -3.03 3.67
CA VAL A 60 0.59 -2.26 4.84
C VAL A 60 2.06 -1.91 4.68
N TRP A 61 2.36 -0.63 4.87
CA TRP A 61 3.70 -0.09 4.91
C TRP A 61 3.98 0.57 6.24
N ARG A 62 5.26 0.72 6.58
CA ARG A 62 5.69 1.51 7.72
C ARG A 62 6.82 2.44 7.33
N VAL A 63 6.90 3.58 8.00
CA VAL A 63 7.92 4.61 7.82
C VAL A 63 8.34 5.15 9.17
N ARG A 64 9.61 5.54 9.32
CA ARG A 64 10.14 6.01 10.58
C ARG A 64 9.97 7.52 10.72
N VAL A 65 9.37 7.96 11.83
CA VAL A 65 9.15 9.38 12.14
C VAL A 65 9.55 9.63 13.60
N GLY A 66 10.53 10.51 13.82
CA GLY A 66 10.95 10.86 15.18
C GLY A 66 11.43 9.67 16.03
N GLY A 67 11.90 8.59 15.40
CA GLY A 67 12.33 7.36 16.07
C GLY A 67 11.25 6.27 16.15
N GLU A 68 9.98 6.62 15.95
CA GLU A 68 8.80 5.75 16.02
C GLU A 68 8.39 5.23 14.64
N TRP A 69 7.65 4.12 14.61
CA TRP A 69 7.05 3.58 13.39
C TRP A 69 5.63 4.12 13.19
N VAL A 70 5.40 4.72 12.03
CA VAL A 70 4.07 5.10 11.54
C VAL A 70 3.65 4.11 10.47
N TYR A 71 2.40 3.64 10.53
CA TYR A 71 1.85 2.68 9.57
C TYR A 71 1.00 3.39 8.53
N LEU A 72 1.29 3.08 7.27
CA LEU A 72 0.52 3.53 6.10
C LEU A 72 -0.30 2.34 5.61
N TYR A 73 -1.62 2.49 5.64
CA TYR A 73 -2.56 1.47 5.19
C TYR A 73 -3.12 1.87 3.82
N LEU A 74 -2.78 1.10 2.79
CA LEU A 74 -3.30 1.32 1.44
C LEU A 74 -4.40 0.29 1.18
N LEU A 75 -5.64 0.80 1.15
CA LEU A 75 -6.80 0.06 0.67
C LEU A 75 -6.85 0.16 -0.86
N LEU A 76 -6.67 -0.98 -1.53
CA LEU A 76 -6.82 -1.04 -2.98
C LEU A 76 -8.15 -1.71 -3.30
N GLU A 77 -9.19 -0.90 -3.54
CA GLU A 77 -10.47 -1.42 -4.01
C GLU A 77 -10.44 -1.62 -5.53
N PHE A 78 -10.20 -2.86 -5.98
CA PHE A 78 -10.38 -3.20 -7.38
C PHE A 78 -11.87 -3.38 -7.68
N GLN A 79 -12.43 -2.44 -8.44
CA GLN A 79 -13.78 -2.54 -9.00
C GLN A 79 -13.95 -3.88 -9.73
N SER A 80 -14.75 -4.74 -9.12
CA SER A 80 -14.96 -6.13 -9.54
C SER A 80 -16.04 -6.28 -10.62
N SER A 81 -16.56 -5.20 -11.18
CA SER A 81 -17.46 -5.22 -12.34
C SER A 81 -17.74 -3.80 -12.78
N VAL A 82 -17.54 -3.50 -14.07
CA VAL A 82 -18.28 -2.40 -14.68
C VAL A 82 -19.71 -2.91 -14.81
N ASP A 83 -20.66 -2.24 -14.18
CA ASP A 83 -22.06 -2.30 -14.62
C ASP A 83 -22.26 -1.19 -15.67
#